data_AF-A0A1C7HRD0-F1
#
_entry.id   AF-A0A1C7HRD0-F1
#
_cell.length_a   1.000
_cell.length_b   1.000
_cell.length_c   1.000
_cell.angle_alpha   90.00
_cell.angle_beta   90.00
_cell.angle_gamma   90.00
#
_symmetry.space_group_name_H-M   'P 1'
#
loop_
_entity.id
_entity.type
_entity.pdbx_description
1 polymer ?
#
loop_
_entity_poly.entity_id
_entity_poly.type
_entity_poly.pdbx_seq_one_letter_code
_entity_poly.pdbx_strand_id
1 'polypeptide(L)'
;MEKHYKGFYQYCKGRALKDIAKDLNTAEGTVKSWMTRYNWVDKRNCCRAEDGSVDLEKARGFLKGKGNVEPVHRWEAVEEDQGKKNLNDMLAESPHDDDFKLFVQQTLTNSVRSLGVSKATTDYECQLRIVEYFKTCIHDGYIPTMEGLWLCLGIGQTCFYDWCNGKSGTVRAELLQNAKLCIHEFNTQLAIAGRMDKVLYMFISKNRQDMKDQVDTVVTHNNVLGSTADKNEIASRIAEQADNLPEDG
;
A
#
# COMPACT_ATOMS: atom_id res chain seq x y z
N MET A 1 -27.95 -1.76 12.70
CA MET A 1 -27.55 -0.36 12.47
C MET A 1 -27.34 0.30 13.82
N GLU A 2 -26.11 0.67 14.14
CA GLU A 2 -25.77 1.17 15.48
C GLU A 2 -26.43 2.52 15.80
N LYS A 3 -26.76 2.73 17.08
CA LYS A 3 -27.43 3.95 17.56
C LYS A 3 -26.62 5.22 17.25
N HIS A 4 -25.28 5.13 17.26
CA HIS A 4 -24.41 6.26 17.01
C HIS A 4 -24.51 6.78 15.56
N TYR A 5 -24.69 5.91 14.56
CA TYR A 5 -24.91 6.32 13.17
C TYR A 5 -26.23 7.09 12.98
N LYS A 6 -27.30 6.60 13.61
CA LYS A 6 -28.60 7.32 13.60
C LYS A 6 -28.50 8.66 14.31
N GLY A 7 -27.72 8.73 15.41
CA GLY A 7 -27.45 9.96 16.14
C GLY A 7 -26.68 10.99 15.32
N PHE A 8 -25.64 10.57 14.60
CA PHE A 8 -24.88 11.44 13.70
C PHE A 8 -25.77 12.07 12.62
N TYR A 9 -26.65 11.29 12.01
CA TYR A 9 -27.58 11.81 11.00
C TYR A 9 -28.56 12.85 11.56
N GLN A 10 -29.05 12.66 12.79
CA GLN A 10 -29.91 13.67 13.45
C GLN A 10 -29.12 14.92 13.86
N TYR A 11 -27.85 14.77 14.22
CA TYR A 11 -26.94 15.88 14.48
C TYR A 11 -26.67 16.71 13.22
N CYS A 12 -26.48 16.08 12.06
CA CYS A 12 -26.32 16.77 10.77
C CYS A 12 -27.57 17.55 10.36
N LYS A 13 -28.77 17.13 10.80
CA LYS A 13 -30.02 17.88 10.64
C LYS A 13 -30.16 19.08 11.58
N GLY A 14 -29.17 19.33 12.44
CA GLY A 14 -29.18 20.45 13.38
C GLY A 14 -30.02 20.21 14.64
N ARG A 15 -30.38 18.96 14.96
CA ARG A 15 -31.10 18.67 16.22
C ARG A 15 -30.19 18.84 17.44
N ALA A 16 -30.76 19.30 18.55
CA ALA A 16 -30.05 19.38 19.81
C ALA A 16 -29.72 17.99 20.36
N LEU A 17 -28.59 17.85 21.04
CA LEU A 17 -28.11 16.55 21.56
C LEU A 17 -29.08 15.92 22.56
N LYS A 18 -29.82 16.74 23.31
CA LYS A 18 -30.86 16.30 24.25
C LYS A 18 -32.01 15.58 23.54
N ASP A 19 -32.43 16.11 22.40
CA ASP A 19 -33.51 15.52 21.60
C ASP A 19 -33.05 14.24 20.92
N ILE A 20 -31.80 14.21 20.45
CA ILE A 20 -31.18 13.00 19.88
C ILE A 20 -31.08 11.89 20.93
N ALA A 21 -30.71 12.24 22.16
CA ALA A 21 -30.62 11.29 23.27
C ALA A 21 -31.99 10.68 23.60
N LYS A 22 -33.03 11.52 23.61
CA LYS A 22 -34.42 11.10 23.81
C LYS A 22 -34.91 10.17 22.70
N ASP A 23 -34.66 10.51 21.44
CA ASP A 23 -35.08 9.73 20.27
C ASP A 23 -34.39 8.35 20.20
N LEU A 24 -33.15 8.25 20.70
CA LEU A 24 -32.36 7.01 20.67
C LEU A 24 -32.44 6.18 21.96
N ASN A 25 -33.27 6.63 22.91
CA ASN A 25 -33.38 6.05 24.25
C ASN A 25 -32.00 5.83 24.89
N THR A 26 -31.24 6.93 25.03
CA THR A 26 -29.89 6.94 25.62
C THR A 26 -29.66 8.22 26.43
N ALA A 27 -28.59 8.26 27.22
CA ALA A 27 -28.23 9.45 28.00
C ALA A 27 -27.54 10.51 27.13
N GLU A 28 -27.76 11.79 27.43
CA GLU A 28 -27.09 12.91 26.76
C GLU A 28 -25.55 12.79 26.82
N GLY A 29 -25.02 12.29 27.95
CA GLY A 29 -23.59 12.01 28.11
C GLY A 29 -23.06 10.98 27.11
N THR A 30 -23.87 9.97 26.78
CA THR A 30 -23.52 8.96 25.76
C THR A 30 -23.44 9.59 24.37
N VAL A 31 -24.37 10.50 24.03
CA VAL A 31 -24.34 11.22 22.74
C VAL A 31 -23.13 12.16 22.65
N LYS A 32 -22.80 12.89 23.73
CA LYS A 32 -21.57 13.72 23.79
C LYS A 32 -20.30 12.87 23.64
N SER A 33 -20.28 11.71 24.27
CA SER A 33 -19.20 10.73 24.13
C SER A 33 -19.08 10.25 22.68
N TRP A 34 -20.19 10.00 21.98
CA TRP A 34 -20.16 9.63 20.56
C TRP A 34 -19.64 10.75 19.66
N MET A 35 -20.01 12.01 19.91
CA MET A 35 -19.49 13.15 19.15
C MET A 35 -17.96 13.19 19.15
N THR A 36 -17.37 12.89 20.31
CA THR A 36 -15.92 12.87 20.50
C THR A 36 -15.31 11.60 19.91
N ARG A 37 -15.81 10.41 20.29
CA ARG A 37 -15.25 9.11 19.87
C ARG A 37 -15.31 8.87 18.37
N TYR A 38 -16.39 9.31 17.72
CA TYR A 38 -16.62 9.08 16.28
C TYR A 38 -16.43 10.34 15.43
N ASN A 39 -15.89 11.40 16.04
CA ASN A 39 -15.52 12.65 15.40
C ASN A 39 -16.64 13.29 14.54
N TRP A 40 -17.82 13.47 15.14
CA TRP A 40 -19.01 13.93 14.42
C TRP A 40 -18.88 15.35 13.85
N VAL A 41 -18.08 16.21 14.48
CA VAL A 41 -17.87 17.59 14.02
C VAL A 41 -17.15 17.59 12.68
N ASP A 42 -16.04 16.86 12.58
CA ASP A 42 -15.26 16.77 11.35
C ASP A 42 -16.05 16.07 10.24
N LYS A 43 -16.75 14.97 10.58
CA LYS A 43 -17.63 14.29 9.61
C LYS A 43 -18.74 15.20 9.09
N ARG A 44 -19.33 16.04 9.94
CA ARG A 44 -20.34 17.05 9.54
C ARG A 44 -19.73 18.13 8.65
N ASN A 45 -18.49 18.55 8.92
CA ASN A 45 -17.78 19.53 8.09
C ASN A 45 -17.48 18.97 6.69
N CYS A 46 -17.11 17.69 6.58
CA CYS A 46 -16.94 17.01 5.29
C CYS A 46 -18.26 16.84 4.51
N CYS A 47 -19.40 16.97 5.17
CA CYS A 47 -20.73 16.98 4.54
C CYS A 47 -21.18 18.38 4.12
N ARG A 48 -20.38 19.45 4.27
CA ARG A 48 -20.82 20.79 3.87
C ARG A 48 -20.78 20.97 2.35
N ALA A 49 -21.77 21.66 1.80
CA ALA A 49 -21.78 22.16 0.43
C ALA A 49 -21.12 23.55 0.36
N GLU A 50 -20.90 24.05 -0.86
CA GLU A 50 -20.25 25.36 -1.11
C GLU A 50 -21.03 26.54 -0.53
N ASP A 51 -22.36 26.38 -0.36
CA ASP A 51 -23.25 27.35 0.28
C ASP A 51 -23.20 27.31 1.82
N GLY A 52 -22.36 26.45 2.41
CA GLY A 52 -22.22 26.26 3.84
C GLY A 52 -23.31 25.41 4.49
N SER A 53 -24.32 24.96 3.73
CA SER A 53 -25.35 24.02 4.18
C SER A 53 -24.78 22.61 4.34
N VAL A 54 -25.43 21.78 5.17
CA VAL A 54 -25.02 20.38 5.35
C VAL A 54 -25.77 19.52 4.34
N ASP A 55 -25.04 18.89 3.43
CA ASP A 55 -25.52 17.89 2.48
C ASP A 55 -25.95 16.62 3.22
N LEU A 56 -27.28 16.46 3.34
CA LEU A 56 -27.90 15.34 4.03
C LEU A 56 -27.78 14.03 3.24
N GLU A 57 -27.54 14.06 1.93
CA GLU A 57 -27.33 12.87 1.11
C GLU A 57 -25.94 12.28 1.36
N LYS A 58 -24.91 13.15 1.43
CA LYS A 58 -23.57 12.76 1.92
C LYS A 58 -23.63 12.23 3.35
N ALA A 59 -24.38 12.89 4.23
CA ALA A 59 -24.59 12.42 5.60
C ALA A 59 -25.29 11.04 5.65
N ARG A 60 -26.25 10.77 4.75
CA ARG A 60 -26.87 9.44 4.58
C ARG A 60 -25.90 8.39 4.05
N GLY A 61 -24.85 8.77 3.33
CA GLY A 61 -23.78 7.86 2.90
C GLY A 61 -23.10 7.14 4.09
N PHE A 62 -22.97 7.83 5.22
CA PHE A 62 -22.44 7.24 6.47
C PHE A 62 -23.42 6.26 7.15
N LEU A 63 -24.72 6.31 6.83
CA LEU A 63 -25.70 5.31 7.27
C LEU A 63 -25.65 4.02 6.43
N LYS A 64 -25.12 4.10 5.19
CA LYS A 64 -25.12 3.00 4.21
C LYS A 64 -23.80 2.22 4.14
N GLY A 65 -22.86 2.47 5.04
CA GLY A 65 -21.62 1.69 5.15
C GLY A 65 -20.65 1.83 3.97
N LYS A 66 -20.76 2.89 3.14
CA LYS A 66 -19.88 3.11 1.98
C LYS A 66 -18.91 4.30 2.13
N GLY A 67 -18.74 4.83 3.35
CA GLY A 67 -17.85 5.96 3.64
C GLY A 67 -16.84 5.63 4.73
N ASN A 68 -15.70 5.09 4.31
CA ASN A 68 -14.37 5.00 4.92
C ASN A 68 -14.14 5.30 6.43
N VAL A 69 -13.46 4.31 7.02
CA VAL A 69 -12.74 4.22 8.30
C VAL A 69 -13.63 4.28 9.56
N GLU A 70 -14.01 3.10 10.05
CA GLU A 70 -14.30 2.95 11.48
C GLU A 70 -13.08 3.44 12.28
N PRO A 71 -13.24 4.23 13.34
CA PRO A 71 -12.11 4.49 14.24
C PRO A 71 -11.60 3.12 14.69
N VAL A 72 -10.31 2.85 14.45
CA VAL A 72 -9.64 1.61 14.84
C VAL A 72 -10.09 1.30 16.27
N HIS A 73 -10.80 0.19 16.46
CA HIS A 73 -11.12 -0.29 17.80
C HIS A 73 -9.80 -0.33 18.57
N ARG A 74 -9.73 0.38 19.70
CA ARG A 74 -8.65 0.14 20.67
C ARG A 74 -8.65 -1.36 20.87
N TRP A 75 -7.53 -1.99 20.56
CA TRP A 75 -7.30 -3.41 20.79
C TRP A 75 -7.78 -3.75 22.22
N GLU A 76 -8.92 -4.41 22.33
CA GLU A 76 -9.32 -5.10 23.54
C GLU A 76 -8.85 -6.52 23.31
N ALA A 77 -7.87 -6.96 24.10
CA ALA A 77 -7.32 -8.30 24.02
C ALA A 77 -8.48 -9.30 24.10
N VAL A 78 -8.65 -10.09 23.04
CA VAL A 78 -9.58 -11.22 23.06
C VAL A 78 -8.92 -12.30 23.89
N GLU A 79 -9.44 -12.52 25.10
CA GLU A 79 -9.13 -13.71 25.90
C GLU A 79 -9.82 -14.91 25.26
N GLU A 80 -9.17 -15.54 24.26
CA GLU A 80 -9.55 -16.88 23.83
C GLU A 80 -8.56 -17.90 24.40
N ASP A 81 -9.12 -18.76 25.25
CA ASP A 81 -8.50 -19.86 25.98
C ASP A 81 -7.97 -20.93 25.01
N GLN A 82 -6.74 -20.73 24.51
CA GLN A 82 -5.96 -21.80 23.90
C GLN A 82 -4.81 -22.17 24.82
N GLY A 83 -5.06 -23.20 25.64
CA GLY A 83 -4.04 -24.10 26.20
C GLY A 83 -2.91 -23.40 26.95
N LYS A 84 -3.12 -23.19 28.25
CA LYS A 84 -2.18 -22.63 29.23
C LYS A 84 -0.73 -23.09 29.04
N LYS A 85 0.01 -22.36 28.21
CA LYS A 85 1.40 -22.02 28.49
C LYS A 85 1.37 -20.83 29.43
N ASN A 86 2.20 -20.85 30.47
CA ASN A 86 2.21 -19.80 31.47
C ASN A 86 2.53 -18.47 30.78
N LEU A 87 1.73 -17.43 31.04
CA LEU A 87 1.91 -16.09 30.48
C LEU A 87 3.34 -15.57 30.76
N ASN A 88 3.94 -15.97 31.88
CA ASN A 88 5.32 -15.66 32.22
C ASN A 88 6.35 -16.35 31.31
N ASP A 89 6.07 -17.53 30.77
CA ASP A 89 6.98 -18.24 29.86
C ASP A 89 6.92 -17.65 28.44
N MET A 90 5.75 -17.12 28.02
CA MET A 90 5.61 -16.42 26.74
C MET A 90 6.13 -14.97 26.76
N LEU A 91 6.11 -14.31 27.94
CA LEU A 91 6.66 -12.97 28.13
C LEU A 91 8.18 -12.97 28.36
N ALA A 92 8.76 -14.09 28.80
CA ALA A 92 10.21 -14.24 28.94
C ALA A 92 10.95 -14.31 27.59
N GLU A 93 10.27 -14.65 26.50
CA GLU A 93 10.78 -14.62 25.12
C GLU A 93 10.25 -13.42 24.32
N SER A 94 10.01 -12.27 24.97
CA SER A 94 9.53 -11.09 24.27
C SER A 94 10.65 -10.44 23.43
N PRO A 95 10.46 -10.20 22.12
CA PRO A 95 11.41 -9.51 21.25
C PRO A 95 11.46 -7.98 21.52
N HIS A 96 11.00 -7.52 22.69
CA HIS A 96 10.97 -6.12 23.11
C HIS A 96 12.18 -5.77 23.98
N ASP A 97 13.35 -6.26 23.59
CA ASP A 97 14.60 -5.70 24.10
C ASP A 97 14.70 -4.20 23.72
N ASP A 98 15.60 -3.49 24.40
CA ASP A 98 15.74 -2.05 24.19
C ASP A 98 16.26 -1.72 22.78
N ASP A 99 16.97 -2.65 22.13
CA ASP A 99 17.46 -2.51 20.76
C ASP A 99 16.31 -2.56 19.74
N PHE A 100 15.34 -3.46 19.93
CA PHE A 100 14.16 -3.58 19.09
C PHE A 100 13.23 -2.38 19.27
N LYS A 101 13.07 -1.90 20.51
CA LYS A 101 12.32 -0.65 20.76
C LYS A 101 12.99 0.53 20.04
N LEU A 102 14.32 0.63 20.12
CA LEU A 102 15.08 1.67 19.43
C LEU A 102 14.90 1.54 17.90
N PHE A 103 14.98 0.33 17.36
CA PHE A 103 14.74 0.05 15.94
C PHE A 103 13.34 0.48 15.49
N VAL A 104 12.30 0.14 16.26
CA VAL A 104 10.91 0.55 15.98
C VAL A 104 10.79 2.08 16.02
N GLN A 105 11.36 2.72 17.03
CA GLN A 105 11.34 4.18 17.18
C GLN A 105 11.99 4.87 15.98
N GLN A 106 13.19 4.43 15.58
CA GLN A 106 13.91 4.97 14.43
C GLN A 106 13.12 4.77 13.13
N THR A 107 12.62 3.55 12.90
CA THR A 107 11.89 3.19 11.67
C THR A 107 10.60 4.00 11.53
N LEU A 108 9.86 4.15 12.63
CA LEU A 108 8.60 4.87 12.63
C LEU A 108 8.83 6.38 12.49
N THR A 109 9.86 6.93 13.15
CA THR A 109 10.22 8.35 13.04
C THR A 109 10.49 8.75 11.58
N ASN A 110 11.26 7.94 10.85
CA ASN A 110 11.49 8.15 9.42
C ASN A 110 10.18 8.14 8.59
N SER A 111 9.24 7.27 8.96
CA SER A 111 7.98 7.09 8.22
C SER A 111 6.96 8.21 8.49
N VAL A 112 6.93 8.76 9.70
CA VAL A 112 5.93 9.77 10.11
C VAL A 112 6.42 11.20 9.98
N ARG A 113 7.72 11.45 9.75
CA ARG A 113 8.28 12.81 9.66
C ARG A 113 7.63 13.71 8.60
N SER A 114 7.11 13.09 7.54
CA SER A 114 6.44 13.79 6.43
C SER A 114 4.91 13.74 6.54
N LEU A 115 4.37 13.31 7.69
CA LEU A 115 2.92 13.26 7.88
C LEU A 115 2.35 14.68 7.95
N GLY A 116 1.30 14.95 7.19
CA GLY A 116 0.68 16.29 7.10
C GLY A 116 1.36 17.24 6.12
N VAL A 117 2.43 16.81 5.44
CA VAL A 117 3.04 17.56 4.35
C VAL A 117 2.06 17.69 3.18
N SER A 118 1.79 18.92 2.74
CA SER A 118 0.92 19.20 1.60
C SER A 118 1.56 18.74 0.29
N LYS A 119 0.74 18.44 -0.72
CA LYS A 119 1.21 18.08 -2.06
C LYS A 119 2.09 19.18 -2.66
N ALA A 120 3.27 18.82 -3.13
CA ALA A 120 4.18 19.75 -3.82
C ALA A 120 3.54 20.32 -5.10
N THR A 121 3.69 21.62 -5.31
CA THR A 121 3.03 22.37 -6.38
C THR A 121 4.00 22.72 -7.51
N THR A 122 5.22 23.15 -7.17
CA THR A 122 6.24 23.59 -8.14
C THR A 122 7.38 22.59 -8.26
N ASP A 123 8.10 22.64 -9.39
CA ASP A 123 9.26 21.74 -9.61
C ASP A 123 10.42 22.08 -8.68
N TYR A 124 10.60 23.35 -8.35
CA TYR A 124 11.56 23.81 -7.35
C TYR A 124 11.24 23.24 -5.96
N GLU A 125 9.97 23.29 -5.55
CA GLU A 125 9.52 22.71 -4.29
C GLU A 125 9.73 21.19 -4.27
N CYS A 126 9.45 20.48 -5.37
CA CYS A 126 9.76 19.06 -5.52
C CYS A 126 11.26 18.81 -5.31
N GLN A 127 12.13 19.55 -6.00
CA GLN A 127 13.58 19.42 -5.87
C GLN A 127 14.05 19.64 -4.44
N LEU A 128 13.59 20.71 -3.79
CA LEU A 128 13.96 21.05 -2.42
C LEU A 128 13.59 19.92 -1.45
N ARG A 129 12.35 19.43 -1.51
CA ARG A 129 11.85 18.36 -0.64
C ARG A 129 12.57 17.04 -0.86
N ILE A 130 12.93 16.71 -2.10
CA ILE A 130 13.73 15.52 -2.43
C ILE A 130 15.12 15.63 -1.79
N VAL A 131 15.78 16.79 -1.94
CA VAL A 131 17.11 17.03 -1.36
C VAL A 131 17.06 16.98 0.17
N GLU A 132 16.07 17.62 0.78
CA GLU A 132 15.86 17.58 2.23
C GLU A 132 15.61 16.14 2.72
N TYR A 133 14.78 15.37 2.03
CA TYR A 133 14.52 13.97 2.36
C TYR A 133 15.82 13.15 2.45
N PHE A 134 16.69 13.24 1.43
CA PHE A 134 17.96 12.52 1.42
C PHE A 134 18.95 13.08 2.45
N LYS A 135 19.01 14.40 2.65
CA LYS A 135 19.84 15.01 3.70
C LYS A 135 19.47 14.49 5.08
N THR A 136 18.18 14.40 5.38
CA THR A 136 17.71 13.85 6.66
C THR A 136 18.03 12.36 6.78
N CYS A 137 17.90 11.58 5.69
CA CYS A 137 18.35 10.18 5.70
C CYS A 137 19.86 10.05 6.00
N ILE A 138 20.69 10.92 5.44
CA ILE A 138 22.13 10.93 5.68
C ILE A 138 22.45 11.33 7.13
N HIS A 139 21.84 12.40 7.63
CA HIS A 139 22.12 12.95 8.94
C HIS A 139 21.67 12.00 10.07
N ASP A 140 20.46 11.45 9.96
CA ASP A 140 19.86 10.63 11.02
C ASP A 140 20.12 9.13 10.83
N GLY A 141 20.76 8.73 9.72
CA GLY A 141 21.06 7.33 9.42
C GLY A 141 19.84 6.50 9.01
N TYR A 142 18.82 7.13 8.42
CA TYR A 142 17.63 6.41 7.97
C TYR A 142 17.81 5.75 6.61
N ILE A 143 17.27 4.54 6.47
CA ILE A 143 17.17 3.83 5.20
C ILE A 143 16.17 4.58 4.28
N PRO A 144 16.60 5.10 3.12
CA PRO A 144 15.70 5.73 2.17
C PRO A 144 14.82 4.67 1.47
N THR A 145 13.55 5.01 1.27
CA THR A 145 12.54 4.15 0.64
C THR A 145 11.70 4.93 -0.37
N MET A 146 11.09 4.23 -1.31
CA MET A 146 10.19 4.85 -2.30
C MET A 146 9.00 5.51 -1.61
N GLU A 147 8.44 4.84 -0.60
CA GLU A 147 7.34 5.34 0.20
C GLU A 147 7.71 6.64 0.93
N GLY A 148 8.91 6.71 1.51
CA GLY A 148 9.41 7.92 2.14
C GLY A 148 9.54 9.09 1.17
N LEU A 149 9.97 8.81 -0.07
CA LEU A 149 10.05 9.81 -1.14
C LEU A 149 8.65 10.30 -1.57
N TRP A 150 7.64 9.44 -1.61
CA TRP A 150 6.27 9.87 -1.92
C TRP A 150 5.70 10.75 -0.80
N LEU A 151 5.94 10.34 0.45
CA LEU A 151 5.48 11.05 1.63
C LEU A 151 6.11 12.45 1.74
N CYS A 152 7.40 12.62 1.47
CA CYS A 152 8.03 13.95 1.52
C CYS A 152 7.49 14.92 0.46
N LEU A 153 6.93 14.40 -0.64
CA LEU A 153 6.26 15.18 -1.68
C LEU A 153 4.77 15.42 -1.37
N GLY A 154 4.22 14.82 -0.31
CA GLY A 154 2.80 14.91 0.03
C GLY A 154 1.88 14.21 -0.98
N ILE A 155 2.37 13.14 -1.62
CA ILE A 155 1.63 12.41 -2.66
C ILE A 155 1.58 10.91 -2.37
N GLY A 156 0.59 10.24 -2.97
CA GLY A 156 0.51 8.77 -2.98
C GLY A 156 1.21 8.14 -4.17
N GLN A 157 1.32 6.81 -4.14
CA GLN A 157 1.98 5.98 -5.16
C GLN A 157 1.53 6.31 -6.60
N THR A 158 0.23 6.28 -6.87
CA THR A 158 -0.31 6.50 -8.22
C THR A 158 0.12 7.86 -8.78
N CYS A 159 0.04 8.91 -7.96
CA CYS A 159 0.44 10.25 -8.35
C CYS A 159 1.96 10.33 -8.63
N PHE A 160 2.78 9.62 -7.85
CA PHE A 160 4.22 9.60 -8.08
C PHE A 160 4.58 8.99 -9.45
N TYR A 161 4.01 7.84 -9.79
CA TYR A 161 4.27 7.22 -11.09
C TYR A 161 3.72 8.03 -12.26
N ASP A 162 2.55 8.65 -12.09
CA ASP A 162 2.03 9.61 -13.06
C ASP A 162 3.00 10.76 -13.31
N TRP A 163 3.63 11.28 -12.26
CA TRP A 163 4.65 12.34 -12.37
C TRP A 163 5.93 11.85 -13.04
N CYS A 164 6.43 10.66 -12.69
CA CYS A 164 7.59 10.05 -13.34
C CYS A 164 7.39 9.81 -14.84
N ASN A 165 6.14 9.58 -15.26
CA ASN A 165 5.75 9.39 -16.66
C ASN A 165 5.47 10.71 -17.40
N GLY A 166 5.78 11.86 -16.80
CA GLY A 166 5.67 13.17 -17.45
C GLY A 166 4.28 13.80 -17.43
N LYS A 167 3.28 13.22 -16.76
CA LYS A 167 1.92 13.79 -16.71
C LYS A 167 1.85 15.14 -15.99
N SER A 168 2.90 15.54 -15.28
CA SER A 168 2.99 16.84 -14.59
C SER A 168 4.23 17.64 -14.97
N GLY A 169 4.77 17.40 -16.18
CA GLY A 169 5.93 18.11 -16.73
C GLY A 169 7.19 17.26 -16.79
N THR A 170 8.05 17.55 -17.76
CA THR A 170 9.29 16.80 -18.03
C THR A 170 10.34 17.04 -16.96
N VAL A 171 10.51 18.28 -16.50
CA VAL A 171 11.47 18.63 -15.43
C VAL A 171 11.18 17.85 -14.16
N ARG A 172 9.91 17.81 -13.75
CA ARG A 172 9.48 17.01 -12.59
C ARG A 172 9.74 15.52 -12.79
N ALA A 173 9.43 15.00 -13.97
CA ALA A 173 9.67 13.59 -14.29
C ALA A 173 11.15 13.23 -14.14
N GLU A 174 12.05 14.03 -14.72
CA GLU A 174 13.50 13.83 -14.63
C GLU A 174 13.99 13.87 -13.17
N LEU A 175 13.55 14.86 -12.39
CA LEU A 175 13.89 14.96 -10.97
C LEU A 175 13.49 13.70 -10.19
N LEU A 176 12.28 13.19 -10.41
CA LEU A 176 11.77 12.02 -9.69
C LEU A 176 12.40 10.72 -10.17
N GLN A 177 12.71 10.59 -11.46
CA GLN A 177 13.45 9.45 -11.98
C GLN A 177 14.88 9.41 -11.41
N ASN A 178 15.55 10.55 -11.32
CA ASN A 178 16.86 10.65 -10.67
C ASN A 178 16.78 10.29 -9.17
N ALA A 179 15.76 10.77 -8.45
CA ALA A 179 15.55 10.42 -7.05
C ALA A 179 15.29 8.91 -6.85
N LYS A 180 14.49 8.30 -7.74
CA LYS A 180 14.26 6.84 -7.77
C LYS A 180 15.57 6.08 -8.01
N LEU A 181 16.42 6.56 -8.92
CA LEU A 181 17.72 5.97 -9.20
C LEU A 181 18.66 6.04 -7.98
N CYS A 182 18.64 7.13 -7.21
CA CYS A 182 19.43 7.21 -5.97
C CYS A 182 19.04 6.12 -4.96
N ILE A 183 17.73 5.85 -4.79
CA ILE A 183 17.25 4.77 -3.91
C ILE A 183 17.65 3.39 -4.47
N HIS A 184 17.61 3.23 -5.79
CA HIS A 184 18.09 2.01 -6.43
C HIS A 184 19.56 1.77 -6.13
N GLU A 185 20.42 2.76 -6.38
CA GLU A 185 21.85 2.69 -6.13
C GLU A 185 22.15 2.37 -4.66
N PHE A 186 21.44 3.01 -3.73
CA PHE A 186 21.55 2.70 -2.31
C PHE A 186 21.25 1.22 -1.99
N ASN A 187 20.14 0.69 -2.52
CA ASN A 187 19.78 -0.73 -2.31
C ASN A 187 20.81 -1.68 -2.95
N THR A 188 21.34 -1.33 -4.11
CA THR A 188 22.41 -2.07 -4.79
C THR A 188 23.66 -2.14 -3.92
N GLN A 189 24.08 -1.02 -3.33
CA GLN A 189 25.23 -0.97 -2.42
C GLN A 189 25.00 -1.84 -1.18
N LEU A 190 23.80 -1.81 -0.57
CA LEU A 190 23.47 -2.68 0.55
C LEU A 190 23.52 -4.17 0.17
N ALA A 191 23.01 -4.52 -1.01
CA ALA A 191 23.03 -5.89 -1.51
C ALA A 191 24.46 -6.38 -1.78
N ILE A 192 25.30 -5.56 -2.43
CA ILE A 192 26.72 -5.85 -2.68
C ILE A 192 27.48 -6.03 -1.36
N ALA A 193 27.21 -5.17 -0.37
CA ALA A 193 27.83 -5.25 0.95
C ALA A 193 27.32 -6.42 1.82
N GLY A 194 26.36 -7.21 1.34
CA GLY A 194 25.74 -8.30 2.12
C GLY A 194 24.89 -7.82 3.30
N ARG A 195 24.45 -6.56 3.28
CA ARG A 195 23.59 -5.93 4.30
C ARG A 195 22.11 -5.95 3.94
N MET A 196 21.78 -6.43 2.75
CA MET A 196 20.42 -6.69 2.31
C MET A 196 20.31 -8.15 1.88
N ASP A 197 19.20 -8.80 2.26
CA ASP A 197 18.92 -10.14 1.79
C ASP A 197 18.80 -10.16 0.25
N LYS A 198 19.42 -11.17 -0.37
CA LYS A 198 19.49 -11.27 -1.84
C LYS A 198 18.12 -11.48 -2.46
N VAL A 199 17.27 -12.29 -1.81
CA VAL A 199 15.92 -12.58 -2.27
C VAL A 199 15.07 -11.31 -2.18
N LEU A 200 15.17 -10.58 -1.06
CA LEU A 200 14.53 -9.28 -0.89
C LEU A 200 14.97 -8.27 -1.95
N TYR A 201 16.27 -8.15 -2.22
CA TYR A 201 16.78 -7.27 -3.27
C TYR A 201 16.18 -7.64 -4.63
N MET A 202 16.19 -8.91 -5.02
CA MET A 202 15.56 -9.36 -6.28
C MET A 202 14.08 -8.97 -6.36
N PHE A 203 13.31 -9.16 -5.28
CA PHE A 203 11.89 -8.80 -5.26
C PHE A 203 11.66 -7.30 -5.39
N ILE A 204 12.38 -6.48 -4.62
CA ILE A 204 12.27 -5.03 -4.67
C ILE A 204 12.62 -4.52 -6.06
N SER A 205 13.73 -5.01 -6.62
CA SER A 205 14.23 -4.52 -7.90
C SER A 205 13.33 -4.93 -9.07
N LYS A 206 12.75 -6.13 -9.06
CA LYS A 206 11.73 -6.51 -10.06
C LYS A 206 10.47 -5.67 -9.97
N ASN A 207 9.96 -5.48 -8.75
CA ASN A 207 8.67 -4.82 -8.55
C ASN A 207 8.72 -3.30 -8.71
N ARG A 208 9.88 -2.68 -8.46
CA ARG A 208 10.01 -1.22 -8.42
C ARG A 208 10.97 -0.65 -9.45
N GLN A 209 11.89 -1.42 -10.01
CA GLN A 209 12.95 -0.95 -10.92
C GLN A 209 12.88 -1.60 -12.31
N ASP A 210 11.76 -2.23 -12.65
CA ASP A 210 11.47 -2.81 -13.96
C ASP A 210 12.51 -3.86 -14.43
N MET A 211 13.30 -4.40 -13.50
CA MET A 211 14.22 -5.50 -13.77
C MET A 211 13.44 -6.78 -14.09
N LYS A 212 13.97 -7.58 -15.00
CA LYS A 212 13.37 -8.85 -15.42
C LYS A 212 14.44 -9.94 -15.45
N ASP A 213 14.05 -11.15 -15.05
CA ASP A 213 14.88 -12.31 -15.29
C ASP A 213 14.87 -12.59 -16.80
N GLN A 214 16.04 -12.74 -17.39
CA GLN A 214 16.20 -13.18 -18.76
C GLN A 214 16.63 -14.64 -18.74
N VAL A 215 15.89 -15.50 -19.44
CA VAL A 215 16.20 -16.92 -19.59
C VAL A 215 16.31 -17.22 -21.08
N ASP A 216 17.54 -17.42 -21.56
CA ASP A 216 17.78 -17.85 -22.93
C ASP A 216 17.52 -19.35 -23.05
N THR A 217 16.39 -19.72 -23.64
CA THR A 217 16.09 -21.14 -23.93
C THR A 217 16.55 -21.46 -25.34
N VAL A 218 17.63 -22.24 -25.46
CA VAL A 218 18.04 -22.81 -26.74
C VAL A 218 17.05 -23.93 -27.08
N VAL A 219 16.07 -23.62 -27.92
CA VAL A 219 15.16 -24.64 -28.48
C VAL A 219 15.93 -25.41 -29.54
N THR A 220 16.61 -26.49 -29.11
CA THR A 220 17.16 -27.48 -30.04
C THR A 220 16.00 -28.20 -30.69
N HIS A 221 15.63 -27.78 -31.90
CA HIS A 221 14.75 -28.55 -32.74
C HIS A 221 15.53 -29.80 -33.16
N ASN A 222 15.36 -30.91 -32.44
CA ASN A 222 15.77 -32.20 -32.96
C ASN A 222 15.00 -32.40 -34.26
N ASN A 223 15.69 -32.29 -35.40
CA ASN A 223 15.09 -32.50 -36.71
C ASN A 223 14.48 -33.91 -36.72
N VAL A 224 13.16 -34.01 -36.56
CA VAL A 224 12.43 -35.28 -36.46
C VAL A 224 12.54 -36.10 -37.75
N LEU A 225 12.98 -35.45 -38.83
CA LEU A 225 13.19 -36.09 -40.13
C LEU A 225 14.58 -36.71 -40.29
N GLY A 226 15.49 -36.54 -39.32
CA GLY A 226 16.88 -36.96 -39.48
C GLY A 226 17.56 -36.26 -40.66
N SER A 227 18.87 -36.39 -40.74
CA SER A 227 19.62 -35.98 -41.93
C SER A 227 19.18 -36.85 -43.12
N THR A 228 18.43 -36.25 -44.06
CA THR A 228 18.16 -36.77 -45.42
C THR A 228 17.69 -38.23 -45.49
N ALA A 229 16.45 -38.50 -45.09
CA ALA A 229 15.75 -39.68 -45.58
C ALA A 229 15.36 -39.46 -47.05
N ASP A 230 15.73 -40.38 -47.94
CA ASP A 230 15.38 -40.35 -49.36
C ASP A 230 13.85 -40.33 -49.53
N LYS A 231 13.33 -39.67 -50.57
CA LYS A 231 11.88 -39.43 -50.76
C LYS A 231 11.05 -40.70 -50.68
N ASN A 232 11.63 -41.84 -51.07
CA ASN A 232 11.00 -43.15 -51.01
C ASN A 232 10.79 -43.65 -49.58
N GLU A 233 11.74 -43.38 -48.68
CA GLU A 233 11.65 -43.82 -47.27
C GLU A 233 10.60 -43.02 -46.49
N ILE A 234 10.44 -41.73 -46.84
CA ILE A 234 9.39 -40.87 -46.30
C ILE A 234 8.00 -41.36 -46.78
N ALA A 235 7.89 -41.74 -48.05
CA ALA A 235 6.64 -42.26 -48.61
C ALA A 235 6.21 -43.58 -47.94
N SER A 236 7.15 -44.50 -47.67
CA SER A 236 6.85 -45.76 -46.97
C SER A 236 6.33 -45.54 -45.54
N ARG A 237 6.89 -44.59 -44.80
CA ARG A 237 6.42 -44.30 -43.42
C ARG A 237 5.05 -43.63 -43.39
N ILE A 238 4.74 -42.77 -44.37
CA ILE A 238 3.42 -42.17 -44.51
C ILE A 238 2.38 -43.23 -44.88
N ALA A 239 2.74 -44.21 -45.72
CA ALA A 239 1.86 -45.33 -46.06
C ALA A 239 1.60 -46.25 -44.85
N GLU A 240 2.63 -46.59 -44.06
CA GLU A 240 2.46 -47.37 -42.82
C GLU A 240 1.60 -46.65 -41.76
N GLN A 241 1.65 -45.32 -41.72
CA GLN A 241 0.77 -44.52 -40.85
C GLN A 241 -0.65 -44.41 -41.41
N ALA A 242 -0.83 -44.42 -42.74
CA ALA A 242 -2.13 -44.42 -43.39
C ALA A 242 -2.90 -45.74 -43.15
N ASP A 243 -2.20 -46.88 -43.16
CA ASP A 243 -2.79 -48.21 -42.89
C ASP A 243 -3.13 -48.45 -41.41
N ASN A 244 -2.64 -47.62 -40.49
CA ASN A 244 -2.93 -47.70 -39.04
C ASN A 244 -3.94 -46.65 -38.56
N LEU A 245 -4.62 -45.94 -39.46
CA LEU A 245 -5.79 -45.17 -39.09
C LEU A 245 -6.96 -46.13 -38.84
N PRO A 246 -7.64 -46.08 -37.68
CA PRO A 246 -8.85 -46.86 -37.49
C PRO A 246 -9.89 -46.46 -38.53
N GLU A 247 -10.45 -47.44 -39.25
CA GLU A 247 -11.68 -47.25 -40.02
C GLU A 247 -12.82 -46.98 -39.04
N ASP A 248 -13.07 -45.71 -38.74
CA ASP A 248 -14.30 -45.31 -38.07
C ASP A 248 -15.37 -44.99 -39.12
N GLY A 249 -16.43 -45.81 -39.09
CA GLY A 249 -17.67 -45.65 -39.84
C GLY A 249 -18.73 -44.82 -39.12
#